data_AF-A0A7M7T1J5-F1
#
_entry.id   AF-A0A7M7T1J5-F1
#
_cell.length_a   1.000
_cell.length_b   1.000
_cell.length_c   1.000
_cell.angle_alpha   90.00
_cell.angle_beta   90.00
_cell.angle_gamma   90.00
#
_symmetry.space_group_name_H-M   'P 1'
#
loop_
_entity.id
_entity.type
_entity.pdbx_description
1 polymer ?
#
loop_
_entity_poly.entity_id
_entity_poly.type
_entity_poly.pdbx_seq_one_letter_code
_entity_poly.pdbx_strand_id
1 'polypeptide(L)'
;MFSLRVRHILVAEGLLLALSNVESANILLSGVFGDGSHYFTMVAVGKSLVKRGHNVTFLISDEYSDRAMDPEHATIVSYEMFHLSGLKKRMDYISNEMAEFTFAENSLKPMAEMRDMFTSVNREACESVFEDQRLLDRMAKFDAFVVDVVWSCGVYVKSFLDRHRGTENLHAIVLAPMTPLPYIFQEAGSPFMTSYQPAPLTSFTSDMTFLQRFRNTLTYLFFVFWGNKMVINGFSIGLVDKYDLDPRLKSTISNHVDLFLINSDFSVEFPFAMMPNIIPVGGLTTRLAEALDNELENFMQSSGRHGVVLFSLGSYFASITKSRPDIIRMFIDAFSRLPHKVLLHLKEPPPYKIPDNIKPMKWLPLNDLLGHPKTRAVLYHGGNNGFLEALYHGVPLVVMPLGADQHDVAARVLVNGLGTKIDKDRLSADYIYLQLNEVLENPSYSTNAKRLSAIFRDPPMTPANTAAFWIEHSTRRFT
;
A
#
# COMPACT_ATOMS: atom_id res chain seq x y z
N MET A 1 -53.04 9.43 34.31
CA MET A 1 -53.03 8.71 33.00
C MET A 1 -52.29 9.44 31.87
N PHE A 2 -52.04 10.75 31.94
CA PHE A 2 -51.34 11.49 30.85
C PHE A 2 -49.80 11.40 30.88
N SER A 3 -49.17 11.06 32.01
CA SER A 3 -47.69 11.02 32.15
C SER A 3 -47.03 9.77 31.57
N LEU A 4 -47.72 8.62 31.52
CA LEU A 4 -47.17 7.39 30.92
C LEU A 4 -47.16 7.40 29.39
N ARG A 5 -48.13 8.07 28.74
CA ARG A 5 -48.19 8.13 27.26
C ARG A 5 -47.03 8.93 26.66
N VAL A 6 -46.58 10.00 27.32
CA VAL A 6 -45.47 10.84 26.84
C VAL A 6 -44.12 10.11 26.95
N ARG A 7 -43.92 9.28 27.98
CA ARG A 7 -42.71 8.44 28.10
C ARG A 7 -42.63 7.35 27.04
N HIS A 8 -43.76 6.74 26.66
CA HIS A 8 -43.77 5.73 25.60
C HIS A 8 -43.55 6.32 24.21
N ILE A 9 -44.03 7.55 23.95
CA ILE A 9 -43.78 8.25 22.69
C ILE A 9 -42.31 8.67 22.56
N LEU A 10 -41.70 9.21 23.62
CA LEU A 10 -40.27 9.58 23.61
C LEU A 10 -39.32 8.37 23.51
N VAL A 11 -39.70 7.22 24.08
CA VAL A 11 -38.92 5.97 23.92
C VAL A 11 -39.12 5.38 22.52
N ALA A 12 -40.31 5.50 21.93
CA ALA A 12 -40.56 5.09 20.55
C ALA A 12 -39.84 5.99 19.54
N GLU A 13 -39.84 7.31 19.74
CA GLU A 13 -39.06 8.26 18.92
C GLU A 13 -37.54 8.08 19.12
N GLY A 14 -37.09 7.78 20.34
CA GLY A 14 -35.70 7.40 20.61
C GLY A 14 -35.27 6.07 19.98
N LEU A 15 -36.18 5.09 19.89
CA LEU A 15 -35.95 3.83 19.16
C LEU A 15 -36.06 3.99 17.64
N LEU A 16 -36.93 4.87 17.15
CA LEU A 16 -37.06 5.21 15.73
C LEU A 16 -35.88 6.05 15.22
N LEU A 17 -35.27 6.88 16.08
CA LEU A 17 -33.99 7.55 15.80
C LEU A 17 -32.79 6.61 15.96
N ALA A 18 -32.91 5.52 16.73
CA ALA A 18 -31.91 4.45 16.78
C ALA A 18 -32.02 3.46 15.60
N LEU A 19 -33.11 3.52 14.83
CA LEU A 19 -33.19 3.00 13.48
C LEU A 19 -32.66 4.07 12.51
N SER A 20 -31.43 4.53 12.69
CA SER A 20 -30.69 5.04 11.55
C SER A 20 -30.68 3.90 10.54
N ASN A 21 -31.36 4.07 9.40
CA ASN A 21 -31.31 3.12 8.29
C ASN A 21 -29.84 2.77 8.06
N VAL A 22 -29.42 1.58 8.50
CA VAL A 22 -28.11 1.04 8.14
C VAL A 22 -28.27 0.67 6.67
N GLU A 23 -28.06 1.66 5.79
CA GLU A 23 -28.02 1.42 4.35
C GLU A 23 -26.77 0.59 4.05
N SER A 24 -26.96 -0.71 3.95
CA SER A 24 -25.95 -1.64 3.49
C SER A 24 -25.72 -1.45 1.99
N ALA A 25 -24.68 -0.69 1.64
CA ALA A 25 -24.17 -0.61 0.27
C ALA A 25 -23.43 -1.91 -0.16
N ASN A 26 -23.51 -2.23 -1.45
CA ASN A 26 -22.67 -3.22 -2.11
C ASN A 26 -21.42 -2.52 -2.67
N ILE A 27 -20.25 -2.88 -2.17
CA ILE A 27 -18.98 -2.22 -2.49
C ILE A 27 -18.03 -3.21 -3.14
N LEU A 28 -17.53 -2.88 -4.33
CA LEU A 28 -16.48 -3.64 -4.99
C LEU A 28 -15.11 -3.01 -4.67
N LEU A 29 -14.16 -3.83 -4.24
CA LEU A 29 -12.77 -3.44 -4.03
C LEU A 29 -11.88 -4.09 -5.10
N SER A 30 -10.91 -3.34 -5.63
CA SER A 30 -9.95 -3.85 -6.60
C SER A 30 -8.54 -3.39 -6.21
N GLY A 31 -7.81 -4.29 -5.53
CA GLY A 31 -6.41 -4.09 -5.15
C GLY A 31 -5.46 -4.69 -6.18
N VAL A 32 -5.40 -4.08 -7.37
CA VAL A 32 -4.76 -4.68 -8.55
C VAL A 32 -5.40 -6.07 -8.82
N PHE A 33 -4.68 -7.01 -9.42
CA PHE A 33 -5.20 -8.32 -9.83
C PHE A 33 -5.50 -9.27 -8.65
N GLY A 34 -5.46 -8.79 -7.40
CA GLY A 34 -5.52 -9.63 -6.19
C GLY A 34 -4.15 -10.00 -5.61
N ASP A 35 -3.10 -9.25 -5.97
CA ASP A 35 -1.72 -9.57 -5.58
C ASP A 35 -1.06 -8.49 -4.72
N GLY A 36 -0.04 -8.91 -3.97
CA GLY A 36 0.91 -8.04 -3.28
C GLY A 36 0.33 -7.19 -2.16
N SER A 37 1.05 -6.12 -1.83
CA SER A 37 0.73 -5.20 -0.74
C SER A 37 -0.54 -4.38 -0.98
N HIS A 38 -0.86 -4.08 -2.23
CA HIS A 38 -2.04 -3.33 -2.64
C HIS A 38 -3.33 -4.08 -2.31
N TYR A 39 -3.35 -5.40 -2.55
CA TYR A 39 -4.43 -6.27 -2.12
C TYR A 39 -4.63 -6.21 -0.59
N PHE A 40 -3.57 -6.32 0.20
CA PHE A 40 -3.68 -6.28 1.66
C PHE A 40 -4.16 -4.93 2.22
N THR A 41 -3.79 -3.80 1.60
CA THR A 41 -4.34 -2.49 1.97
C THR A 41 -5.86 -2.41 1.71
N MET A 42 -6.32 -2.97 0.59
CA MET A 42 -7.75 -3.04 0.28
C MET A 42 -8.49 -3.99 1.23
N VAL A 43 -7.88 -5.12 1.61
CA VAL A 43 -8.45 -6.04 2.61
C VAL A 43 -8.72 -5.33 3.92
N ALA A 44 -7.81 -4.47 4.39
CA ALA A 44 -8.02 -3.75 5.63
C ALA A 44 -9.25 -2.81 5.55
N VAL A 45 -9.42 -2.10 4.44
CA VAL A 45 -10.60 -1.27 4.17
C VAL A 45 -11.87 -2.14 4.10
N GLY A 46 -11.82 -3.26 3.37
CA GLY A 46 -12.92 -4.21 3.25
C GLY A 46 -13.37 -4.77 4.59
N LYS A 47 -12.43 -5.21 5.45
CA LYS A 47 -12.73 -5.68 6.82
C LYS A 47 -13.44 -4.59 7.63
N SER A 48 -13.06 -3.33 7.47
CA SER A 48 -13.73 -2.22 8.14
C SER A 48 -15.14 -1.96 7.59
N LEU A 49 -15.36 -2.04 6.28
CA LEU A 49 -16.67 -1.86 5.65
C LEU A 49 -17.64 -2.98 6.05
N VAL A 50 -17.19 -4.23 6.07
CA VAL A 50 -17.99 -5.39 6.51
C VAL A 50 -18.43 -5.24 7.97
N LYS A 51 -17.51 -4.82 8.86
CA LYS A 51 -17.86 -4.53 10.28
C LYS A 51 -18.92 -3.44 10.44
N ARG A 52 -19.09 -2.59 9.43
CA ARG A 52 -20.05 -1.48 9.40
C ARG A 52 -21.35 -1.85 8.68
N GLY A 53 -21.48 -3.10 8.25
CA GLY A 53 -22.71 -3.66 7.68
C GLY A 53 -22.79 -3.64 6.16
N HIS A 54 -21.69 -3.35 5.45
CA HIS A 54 -21.65 -3.36 3.99
C HIS A 54 -21.34 -4.73 3.40
N ASN A 55 -21.86 -4.99 2.22
CA ASN A 55 -21.49 -6.16 1.42
C ASN A 55 -20.24 -5.83 0.61
N VAL A 56 -19.12 -6.49 0.90
CA VAL A 56 -17.84 -6.24 0.22
C VAL A 56 -17.49 -7.39 -0.70
N THR A 57 -17.17 -7.06 -1.95
CA THR A 57 -16.70 -8.02 -2.95
C THR A 57 -15.36 -7.57 -3.52
N PHE A 58 -14.41 -8.48 -3.69
CA PHE A 58 -13.13 -8.22 -4.34
C PHE A 58 -13.17 -8.62 -5.82
N LEU A 59 -12.72 -7.75 -6.70
CA LEU A 59 -12.38 -8.11 -8.08
C LEU A 59 -10.90 -8.56 -8.11
N ILE A 60 -10.66 -9.81 -8.49
CA ILE A 60 -9.31 -10.37 -8.65
C ILE A 60 -9.19 -11.16 -9.96
N SER A 61 -7.96 -11.51 -10.37
CA SER A 61 -7.77 -12.51 -11.42
C SER A 61 -7.93 -13.91 -10.84
N ASP A 62 -8.50 -14.82 -11.61
CA ASP A 62 -8.61 -16.24 -11.27
C ASP A 62 -7.25 -16.95 -11.07
N GLU A 63 -6.17 -16.42 -11.65
CA GLU A 63 -4.78 -16.84 -11.40
C GLU A 63 -4.33 -16.61 -9.94
N TYR A 64 -5.05 -15.76 -9.19
CA TYR A 64 -4.89 -15.51 -7.75
C TYR A 64 -6.09 -16.01 -6.93
N SER A 65 -6.83 -16.99 -7.44
CA SER A 65 -8.00 -17.57 -6.77
C SER A 65 -7.70 -18.20 -5.40
N ASP A 66 -6.43 -18.47 -5.08
CA ASP A 66 -5.99 -18.89 -3.75
C ASP A 66 -6.38 -17.87 -2.66
N ARG A 67 -6.47 -16.58 -3.00
CA ARG A 67 -6.97 -15.53 -2.09
C ARG A 67 -8.40 -15.76 -1.64
N ALA A 68 -9.24 -16.29 -2.52
CA ALA A 68 -10.64 -16.60 -2.23
C ALA A 68 -10.81 -17.89 -1.42
N MET A 69 -9.73 -18.67 -1.25
CA MET A 69 -9.71 -19.89 -0.44
C MET A 69 -9.02 -19.69 0.92
N ASP A 70 -8.35 -18.56 1.12
CA ASP A 70 -7.67 -18.22 2.37
C ASP A 70 -8.70 -18.01 3.50
N PRO A 71 -8.69 -18.83 4.57
CA PRO A 71 -9.63 -18.72 5.67
C PRO A 71 -9.68 -17.33 6.34
N GLU A 72 -8.57 -16.59 6.34
CA GLU A 72 -8.49 -15.24 6.92
C GLU A 72 -9.23 -14.17 6.11
N HIS A 73 -9.57 -14.46 4.85
CA HIS A 73 -10.14 -13.53 3.89
C HIS A 73 -11.49 -14.01 3.35
N ALA A 74 -11.57 -15.28 2.95
CA ALA A 74 -12.73 -15.93 2.34
C ALA A 74 -13.99 -15.93 3.21
N THR A 75 -13.81 -15.84 4.54
CA THR A 75 -14.92 -15.79 5.50
C THR A 75 -15.50 -14.40 5.69
N ILE A 76 -14.82 -13.36 5.19
CA ILE A 76 -15.14 -11.96 5.48
C ILE A 76 -15.66 -11.23 4.23
N VAL A 77 -15.19 -11.58 3.04
CA VAL A 77 -15.52 -10.89 1.78
C VAL A 77 -15.86 -11.86 0.66
N SER A 78 -16.69 -11.41 -0.27
CA SER A 78 -17.01 -12.12 -1.52
C SER A 78 -15.97 -11.84 -2.59
N TYR A 79 -15.98 -12.62 -3.68
CA TYR A 79 -15.06 -12.45 -4.80
C TYR A 79 -15.77 -12.54 -6.14
N GLU A 80 -15.38 -11.66 -7.05
CA GLU A 80 -15.63 -11.73 -8.49
C GLU A 80 -14.28 -11.89 -9.19
N MET A 81 -14.25 -12.71 -10.25
CA MET A 81 -13.00 -13.06 -10.92
C MET A 81 -13.08 -12.75 -12.41
N PHE A 82 -12.00 -12.19 -12.95
CA PHE A 82 -11.78 -12.11 -14.39
C PHE A 82 -10.67 -13.08 -14.81
N HIS A 83 -10.73 -13.54 -16.06
CA HIS A 83 -9.76 -14.49 -16.60
C HIS A 83 -8.73 -13.79 -17.49
N LEU A 84 -7.44 -13.94 -17.18
CA LEU A 84 -6.35 -13.58 -18.08
C LEU A 84 -5.23 -14.61 -17.96
N SER A 85 -5.21 -15.56 -18.89
CA SER A 85 -4.25 -16.67 -18.91
C SER A 85 -2.80 -16.19 -18.82
N GLY A 86 -2.06 -16.73 -17.85
CA GLY A 86 -0.63 -16.47 -17.70
C GLY A 86 -0.28 -15.14 -17.03
N LEU A 87 -1.27 -14.39 -16.53
CA LEU A 87 -1.05 -13.11 -15.84
C LEU A 87 -0.08 -13.26 -14.66
N LYS A 88 -0.28 -14.25 -13.79
CA LYS A 88 0.59 -14.51 -12.64
C LYS A 88 2.04 -14.77 -13.04
N LYS A 89 2.26 -15.59 -14.07
CA LYS A 89 3.59 -15.86 -14.62
C LYS A 89 4.27 -14.60 -15.15
N ARG A 90 3.52 -13.70 -15.80
CA ARG A 90 4.03 -12.42 -16.31
C ARG A 90 4.40 -11.47 -15.15
N MET A 91 3.57 -11.40 -14.12
CA MET A 91 3.87 -10.62 -12.91
C MET A 91 5.09 -11.16 -12.17
N ASP A 92 5.23 -12.48 -12.06
CA ASP A 92 6.42 -13.13 -11.49
C ASP A 92 7.68 -12.79 -12.30
N TYR A 93 7.60 -12.80 -13.63
CA TYR A 93 8.70 -12.40 -14.51
C TYR A 93 9.11 -10.93 -14.28
N ILE A 94 8.16 -10.00 -14.30
CA ILE A 94 8.38 -8.56 -14.04
C ILE A 94 9.03 -8.38 -12.67
N SER A 95 8.52 -9.05 -11.64
CA SER A 95 9.09 -9.01 -10.28
C SER A 95 10.54 -9.47 -10.24
N ASN A 96 10.87 -10.56 -10.94
CA ASN A 96 12.22 -11.12 -10.94
C ASN A 96 13.20 -10.22 -11.70
N GLU A 97 12.80 -9.67 -12.87
CA GLU A 97 13.63 -8.72 -13.63
C GLU A 97 13.87 -7.44 -12.81
N MET A 98 12.85 -6.89 -12.13
CA MET A 98 13.07 -5.77 -11.21
C MET A 98 14.08 -6.14 -10.12
N ALA A 99 13.96 -7.33 -9.50
CA ALA A 99 14.88 -7.76 -8.46
C ALA A 99 16.33 -7.94 -8.94
N GLU A 100 16.53 -8.43 -10.16
CA GLU A 100 17.85 -8.63 -10.74
C GLU A 100 18.49 -7.31 -11.16
N PHE A 101 17.75 -6.47 -11.90
CA PHE A 101 18.32 -5.29 -12.55
C PHE A 101 18.34 -4.03 -11.68
N THR A 102 17.62 -3.98 -10.55
CA THR A 102 17.72 -2.87 -9.59
C THR A 102 19.14 -2.69 -9.03
N PHE A 103 19.92 -3.78 -8.95
CA PHE A 103 21.31 -3.75 -8.50
C PHE A 103 22.33 -3.75 -9.65
N ALA A 104 21.86 -3.64 -10.90
CA ALA A 104 22.72 -3.54 -12.07
C ALA A 104 22.97 -2.05 -12.40
N GLU A 105 24.24 -1.69 -12.64
CA GLU A 105 24.58 -0.34 -13.06
C GLU A 105 23.98 0.00 -14.43
N ASN A 106 23.40 1.19 -14.55
CA ASN A 106 22.87 1.76 -15.80
C ASN A 106 21.83 0.90 -16.55
N SER A 107 21.13 -0.01 -15.85
CA SER A 107 20.08 -0.82 -16.49
C SER A 107 18.78 -0.03 -16.68
N LEU A 108 18.29 0.03 -17.92
CA LEU A 108 16.97 0.58 -18.25
C LEU A 108 15.85 -0.47 -18.13
N LYS A 109 16.18 -1.74 -17.86
CA LYS A 109 15.20 -2.83 -17.80
C LYS A 109 14.09 -2.60 -16.76
N PRO A 110 14.36 -2.17 -15.51
CA PRO A 110 13.30 -1.93 -14.53
C PRO A 110 12.26 -0.91 -15.02
N MET A 111 12.70 0.14 -15.72
CA MET A 111 11.80 1.12 -16.33
C MET A 111 11.00 0.54 -17.50
N ALA A 112 11.59 -0.35 -18.30
CA ALA A 112 10.90 -1.01 -19.40
C ALA A 112 9.83 -1.98 -18.90
N GLU A 113 10.12 -2.79 -17.88
CA GLU A 113 9.17 -3.71 -17.25
C GLU A 113 8.04 -2.96 -16.54
N MET A 114 8.37 -1.86 -15.85
CA MET A 114 7.36 -0.99 -15.24
C MET A 114 6.45 -0.36 -16.32
N ARG A 115 7.02 0.06 -17.46
CA ARG A 115 6.23 0.54 -18.60
C ARG A 115 5.31 -0.54 -19.15
N ASP A 116 5.82 -1.75 -19.32
CA ASP A 116 5.02 -2.88 -19.81
C ASP A 116 3.84 -3.16 -18.87
N MET A 117 4.09 -3.20 -17.56
CA MET A 117 3.05 -3.34 -16.54
C MET A 117 1.95 -2.27 -16.68
N PHE A 118 2.34 -0.99 -16.70
CA PHE A 118 1.37 0.12 -16.73
C PHE A 118 0.62 0.26 -18.07
N THR A 119 1.12 -0.31 -19.16
CA THR A 119 0.53 -0.15 -20.49
C THR A 119 -0.15 -1.42 -20.99
N SER A 120 0.59 -2.50 -21.20
CA SER A 120 0.06 -3.71 -21.84
C SER A 120 -0.65 -4.61 -20.83
N VAL A 121 -0.01 -4.96 -19.71
CA VAL A 121 -0.57 -5.88 -18.69
C VAL A 121 -1.86 -5.33 -18.12
N ASN A 122 -1.81 -4.09 -17.62
CA ASN A 122 -2.96 -3.43 -17.02
C ASN A 122 -4.12 -3.32 -18.02
N ARG A 123 -3.84 -2.95 -19.28
CA ARG A 123 -4.86 -2.83 -20.32
C ARG A 123 -5.47 -4.18 -20.67
N GLU A 124 -4.65 -5.20 -20.95
CA GLU A 124 -5.12 -6.56 -21.27
C GLU A 124 -5.99 -7.15 -20.15
N ALA A 125 -5.59 -6.94 -18.89
CA ALA A 125 -6.38 -7.35 -17.73
C ALA A 125 -7.70 -6.58 -17.61
N CYS A 126 -7.75 -5.31 -18.04
CA CYS A 126 -9.00 -4.57 -18.08
C CYS A 126 -9.87 -4.98 -19.26
N GLU A 127 -9.28 -5.29 -20.43
CA GLU A 127 -9.99 -5.80 -21.59
C GLU A 127 -10.70 -7.12 -21.28
N SER A 128 -10.07 -8.03 -20.53
CA SER A 128 -10.71 -9.29 -20.14
C SER A 128 -11.91 -9.10 -19.20
N VAL A 129 -11.93 -8.04 -18.38
CA VAL A 129 -13.13 -7.65 -17.61
C VAL A 129 -14.25 -7.21 -18.56
N PHE A 130 -13.93 -6.43 -19.60
CA PHE A 130 -14.91 -5.96 -20.57
C PHE A 130 -15.44 -7.08 -21.48
N GLU A 131 -14.62 -8.08 -21.78
CA GLU A 131 -14.99 -9.22 -22.62
C GLU A 131 -15.98 -10.16 -21.92
N ASP A 132 -15.99 -10.21 -20.58
CA ASP A 132 -16.98 -10.94 -19.80
C ASP A 132 -18.24 -10.08 -19.50
N GLN A 133 -19.21 -10.14 -20.41
CA GLN A 133 -20.49 -9.45 -20.24
C GLN A 133 -21.27 -9.90 -18.99
N ARG A 134 -21.13 -11.16 -18.57
CA ARG A 134 -21.81 -11.64 -17.35
C ARG A 134 -21.19 -11.03 -16.10
N LEU A 135 -19.87 -10.85 -16.09
CA LEU A 135 -19.17 -10.14 -15.03
C LEU A 135 -19.63 -8.68 -14.98
N LEU A 136 -19.66 -7.97 -16.12
CA LEU A 136 -20.17 -6.58 -16.18
C LEU A 136 -21.61 -6.46 -15.66
N ASP A 137 -22.50 -7.39 -16.02
CA ASP A 137 -23.88 -7.38 -15.54
C ASP A 137 -23.99 -7.64 -14.02
N ARG A 138 -23.05 -8.40 -13.43
CA ARG A 138 -22.94 -8.53 -11.97
C ARG A 138 -22.36 -7.27 -11.33
N MET A 139 -21.38 -6.64 -11.99
CA MET A 139 -20.76 -5.40 -11.55
C MET A 139 -21.71 -4.20 -11.56
N ALA A 140 -22.76 -4.23 -12.40
CA ALA A 140 -23.81 -3.20 -12.43
C ALA A 140 -24.63 -3.08 -11.13
N LYS A 141 -24.50 -4.02 -10.19
CA LYS A 141 -25.25 -4.07 -8.93
C LYS A 141 -24.55 -3.37 -7.75
N PHE A 142 -23.31 -2.95 -7.94
CA PHE A 142 -22.56 -2.27 -6.87
C PHE A 142 -22.95 -0.80 -6.79
N ASP A 143 -22.87 -0.26 -5.58
CA ASP A 143 -23.11 1.16 -5.28
C ASP A 143 -21.80 1.96 -5.32
N ALA A 144 -20.66 1.31 -5.08
CA ALA A 144 -19.35 1.93 -5.16
C ALA A 144 -18.24 0.97 -5.59
N PHE A 145 -17.27 1.51 -6.32
CA PHE A 145 -16.00 0.89 -6.62
C PHE A 145 -14.87 1.61 -5.87
N VAL A 146 -14.06 0.86 -5.13
CA VAL A 146 -12.78 1.35 -4.60
C VAL A 146 -11.68 0.69 -5.40
N VAL A 147 -10.95 1.47 -6.18
CA VAL A 147 -9.97 0.96 -7.14
C VAL A 147 -8.57 1.38 -6.77
N ASP A 148 -7.61 0.53 -7.08
CA ASP A 148 -6.21 0.85 -6.93
C ASP A 148 -5.77 1.90 -7.95
N VAL A 149 -4.96 2.83 -7.49
CA VAL A 149 -4.34 3.86 -8.33
C VAL A 149 -3.51 3.30 -9.49
N VAL A 150 -2.88 2.14 -9.32
CA VAL A 150 -2.03 1.51 -10.34
C VAL A 150 -2.82 0.66 -11.32
N TRP A 151 -4.06 0.30 -11.01
CA TRP A 151 -4.97 -0.43 -11.90
C TRP A 151 -6.40 0.11 -11.79
N SER A 152 -6.62 1.28 -12.40
CA SER A 152 -7.86 2.05 -12.31
C SER A 152 -9.01 1.52 -13.18
N CYS A 153 -8.99 0.24 -13.60
CA CYS A 153 -9.97 -0.37 -14.50
C CYS A 153 -11.42 -0.14 -14.06
N GLY A 154 -11.70 -0.18 -12.76
CA GLY A 154 -13.05 0.07 -12.25
C GLY A 154 -13.61 1.47 -12.59
N VAL A 155 -12.78 2.50 -12.77
CA VAL A 155 -13.25 3.82 -13.25
C VAL A 155 -13.78 3.73 -14.68
N TYR A 156 -13.11 2.94 -15.53
CA TYR A 156 -13.53 2.73 -16.92
C TYR A 156 -14.76 1.83 -17.00
N VAL A 157 -14.83 0.80 -16.15
CA VAL A 157 -16.03 -0.03 -16.01
C VAL A 157 -17.21 0.80 -15.53
N LYS A 158 -17.02 1.70 -14.55
CA LYS A 158 -18.06 2.66 -14.14
C LYS A 158 -18.58 3.45 -15.34
N SER A 159 -17.70 4.07 -16.12
CA SER A 159 -18.11 4.84 -17.31
C SER A 159 -18.91 4.01 -18.32
N PHE A 160 -18.53 2.73 -18.50
CA PHE A 160 -19.28 1.81 -19.33
C PHE A 160 -20.67 1.52 -18.76
N LEU A 161 -20.76 1.20 -17.47
CA LEU A 161 -22.03 0.88 -16.81
C LEU A 161 -22.98 2.09 -16.82
N ASP A 162 -22.45 3.29 -16.58
CA ASP A 162 -23.24 4.52 -16.60
C ASP A 162 -23.87 4.75 -17.98
N ARG A 163 -23.09 4.53 -19.05
CA ARG A 163 -23.55 4.74 -20.45
C ARG A 163 -24.43 3.61 -20.99
N HIS A 164 -24.10 2.36 -20.66
CA HIS A 164 -24.65 1.18 -21.35
C HIS A 164 -25.56 0.31 -20.48
N ARG A 165 -25.64 0.58 -19.17
CA ARG A 165 -26.46 -0.16 -18.19
C ARG A 165 -27.28 0.75 -17.27
N GLY A 166 -27.15 2.07 -17.37
CA GLY A 166 -27.98 3.04 -16.66
C GLY A 166 -27.68 3.15 -15.16
N THR A 167 -26.42 2.95 -14.75
CA THR A 167 -26.00 3.02 -13.34
C THR A 167 -25.75 4.45 -12.87
N GLU A 168 -26.78 5.29 -12.78
CA GLU A 168 -26.59 6.72 -12.50
C GLU A 168 -26.06 7.06 -11.08
N ASN A 169 -26.01 6.09 -10.16
CA ASN A 169 -25.59 6.28 -8.76
C ASN A 169 -24.41 5.41 -8.33
N LEU A 170 -23.64 4.88 -9.28
CA LEU A 170 -22.40 4.18 -8.95
C LEU A 170 -21.33 5.23 -8.59
N HIS A 171 -20.65 5.04 -7.47
CA HIS A 171 -19.53 5.89 -7.04
C HIS A 171 -18.18 5.24 -7.34
N ALA A 172 -17.14 6.05 -7.54
CA ALA A 172 -15.78 5.54 -7.65
C ALA A 172 -14.79 6.31 -6.77
N ILE A 173 -14.02 5.53 -6.01
CA ILE A 173 -13.02 5.99 -5.07
C ILE A 173 -11.68 5.42 -5.52
N VAL A 174 -10.66 6.27 -5.63
CA VAL A 174 -9.29 5.83 -5.91
C VAL A 174 -8.53 5.71 -4.60
N LEU A 175 -7.94 4.56 -4.35
CA LEU A 175 -7.05 4.33 -3.22
C LEU A 175 -5.61 4.23 -3.72
N ALA A 176 -4.75 5.11 -3.22
CA ALA A 176 -3.32 5.09 -3.45
C ALA A 176 -2.62 4.53 -2.19
N PRO A 177 -2.07 3.30 -2.22
CA PRO A 177 -1.44 2.67 -1.06
C PRO A 177 -0.02 3.19 -0.77
N MET A 178 0.31 4.38 -1.26
CA MET A 178 1.63 5.02 -1.17
C MET A 178 1.50 6.54 -0.98
N THR A 179 2.64 7.21 -0.77
CA THR A 179 2.74 8.67 -0.73
C THR A 179 2.15 9.31 -1.99
N PRO A 180 1.55 10.51 -1.89
CA PRO A 180 0.89 11.12 -3.04
C PRO A 180 1.78 11.32 -4.26
N LEU A 181 1.36 10.74 -5.39
CA LEU A 181 2.04 10.90 -6.67
C LEU A 181 1.61 12.22 -7.35
N PRO A 182 2.52 12.92 -8.05
CA PRO A 182 2.21 14.18 -8.74
C PRO A 182 0.98 14.13 -9.65
N TYR A 183 0.82 13.08 -10.45
CA TYR A 183 -0.32 12.95 -11.36
C TYR A 183 -1.64 12.70 -10.62
N ILE A 184 -1.61 12.06 -9.45
CA ILE A 184 -2.81 11.86 -8.62
C ILE A 184 -3.28 13.15 -7.98
N PHE A 185 -2.34 14.01 -7.59
CA PHE A 185 -2.68 15.37 -7.19
C PHE A 185 -3.33 16.14 -8.33
N GLN A 186 -2.83 16.01 -9.55
CA GLN A 186 -3.49 16.63 -10.72
C GLN A 186 -4.90 16.08 -10.95
N GLU A 187 -5.08 14.75 -10.91
CA GLU A 187 -6.41 14.12 -11.06
C GLU A 187 -7.36 14.50 -9.92
N ALA A 188 -6.85 14.76 -8.72
CA ALA A 188 -7.66 15.23 -7.60
C ALA A 188 -7.89 16.76 -7.61
N GLY A 189 -7.29 17.50 -8.55
CA GLY A 189 -7.33 18.97 -8.59
C GLY A 189 -6.46 19.67 -7.54
N SER A 190 -5.57 18.94 -6.87
CA SER A 190 -4.67 19.46 -5.84
C SER A 190 -3.37 19.99 -6.43
N PRO A 191 -2.90 21.18 -6.00
CA PRO A 191 -1.64 21.72 -6.48
C PRO A 191 -0.44 20.95 -5.91
N PHE A 192 0.61 20.81 -6.72
CA PHE A 192 1.90 20.28 -6.30
C PHE A 192 2.95 21.39 -6.32
N MET A 193 3.51 21.73 -5.16
CA MET A 193 4.37 22.90 -5.01
C MET A 193 5.83 22.51 -4.93
N THR A 194 6.52 22.48 -6.08
CA THR A 194 7.90 21.97 -6.19
C THR A 194 8.97 22.77 -5.44
N SER A 195 8.60 23.93 -4.87
CA SER A 195 9.48 24.77 -4.05
C SER A 195 9.71 24.21 -2.64
N TYR A 196 8.78 23.41 -2.12
CA TYR A 196 8.87 22.81 -0.78
C TYR A 196 8.32 21.37 -0.71
N GLN A 197 7.58 20.90 -1.71
CA GLN A 197 7.11 19.53 -1.79
C GLN A 197 8.08 18.70 -2.62
N PRO A 198 8.78 17.71 -2.03
CA PRO A 198 9.71 16.86 -2.77
C PRO A 198 8.95 15.95 -3.73
N ALA A 199 9.44 15.88 -4.96
CA ALA A 199 8.98 14.97 -6.01
C ALA A 199 9.50 13.56 -5.74
N PRO A 200 8.78 12.52 -6.24
CA PRO A 200 9.16 11.14 -5.99
C PRO A 200 10.60 10.83 -6.44
N LEU A 201 11.24 9.89 -5.76
CA LEU A 201 12.62 9.42 -6.03
C LEU A 201 13.74 10.44 -5.80
N THR A 202 13.45 11.68 -5.41
CA THR A 202 14.51 12.70 -5.21
C THR A 202 15.30 12.49 -3.93
N SER A 203 14.73 11.79 -2.93
CA SER A 203 15.24 11.74 -1.56
C SER A 203 15.41 13.13 -0.90
N PHE A 204 14.76 14.17 -1.45
CA PHE A 204 14.79 15.51 -0.88
C PHE A 204 13.80 15.65 0.29
N THR A 205 13.98 16.70 1.08
CA THR A 205 13.06 17.07 2.17
C THR A 205 12.30 18.34 1.80
N SER A 206 11.44 18.84 2.69
CA SER A 206 10.80 20.15 2.50
C SER A 206 11.76 21.33 2.58
N ASP A 207 12.93 21.13 3.20
CA ASP A 207 14.02 22.10 3.14
C ASP A 207 14.97 21.76 1.98
N MET A 208 14.90 22.59 0.94
CA MET A 208 15.66 22.45 -0.30
C MET A 208 16.38 23.74 -0.64
N THR A 209 17.66 23.61 -1.00
CA THR A 209 18.43 24.66 -1.69
C THR A 209 17.83 25.01 -3.05
N PHE A 210 18.22 26.15 -3.62
CA PHE A 210 17.77 26.56 -4.96
C PHE A 210 18.01 25.48 -6.02
N LEU A 211 19.21 24.86 -6.03
CA LEU A 211 19.54 23.82 -7.01
C LEU A 211 18.72 22.54 -6.79
N GLN A 212 18.44 22.17 -5.53
CA GLN A 212 17.54 21.07 -5.23
C GLN A 212 16.12 21.37 -5.71
N ARG A 213 15.57 22.57 -5.49
CA ARG A 213 14.24 22.97 -6.00
C ARG A 213 14.17 22.94 -7.52
N PHE A 214 15.23 23.37 -8.19
CA PHE A 214 15.31 23.29 -9.66
C PHE A 214 15.26 21.85 -10.14
N ARG A 215 16.10 20.96 -9.57
CA ARG A 215 16.08 19.52 -9.87
C ARG A 215 14.72 18.88 -9.54
N ASN A 216 14.17 19.23 -8.39
CA ASN A 216 12.87 18.77 -7.92
C ASN A 216 11.75 19.12 -8.92
N THR A 217 11.80 20.33 -9.47
CA THR A 217 10.84 20.79 -10.49
C THR A 217 10.97 19.99 -11.78
N LEU A 218 12.20 19.70 -12.23
CA LEU A 218 12.43 18.84 -13.40
C LEU A 218 11.91 17.41 -13.17
N THR A 219 12.16 16.85 -11.99
CA THR A 219 11.65 15.52 -11.60
C THR A 219 10.12 15.51 -11.54
N TYR A 220 9.50 16.54 -10.97
CA TYR A 220 8.04 16.70 -10.97
C TYR A 220 7.47 16.72 -12.40
N LEU A 221 8.04 17.53 -13.29
CA LEU A 221 7.58 17.62 -14.69
C LEU A 221 7.71 16.26 -15.40
N PHE A 222 8.79 15.53 -15.14
CA PHE A 222 8.95 14.16 -15.63
C PHE A 222 7.84 13.23 -15.12
N PHE A 223 7.55 13.23 -13.82
CA PHE A 223 6.52 12.36 -13.24
C PHE A 223 5.10 12.72 -13.67
N VAL A 224 4.81 14.01 -13.88
CA VAL A 224 3.56 14.48 -14.49
C VAL A 224 3.44 13.96 -15.92
N PHE A 225 4.47 14.11 -16.73
CA PHE A 225 4.47 13.62 -18.11
C PHE A 225 4.33 12.09 -18.13
N TRP A 226 5.09 11.39 -17.28
CA TRP A 226 5.06 9.94 -17.16
C TRP A 226 3.68 9.43 -16.73
N GLY A 227 3.08 10.00 -15.67
CA GLY A 227 1.75 9.59 -15.18
C GLY A 227 0.67 9.80 -16.25
N ASN A 228 0.64 10.98 -16.87
CA ASN A 228 -0.31 11.27 -17.94
C ASN A 228 -0.11 10.36 -19.16
N LYS A 229 1.13 10.15 -19.63
CA LYS A 229 1.37 9.40 -20.87
C LYS A 229 1.38 7.88 -20.70
N MET A 230 1.95 7.36 -19.63
CA MET A 230 2.10 5.92 -19.43
C MET A 230 0.92 5.32 -18.68
N VAL A 231 0.47 5.98 -17.61
CA VAL A 231 -0.57 5.43 -16.73
C VAL A 231 -1.95 5.78 -17.28
N ILE A 232 -2.29 7.06 -17.49
CA ILE A 232 -3.63 7.44 -17.96
C ILE A 232 -3.79 7.13 -19.44
N ASN A 233 -2.95 7.71 -20.30
CA ASN A 233 -3.08 7.55 -21.75
C ASN A 233 -2.73 6.13 -22.20
N GLY A 234 -1.62 5.55 -21.74
CA GLY A 234 -1.18 4.22 -22.15
C GLY A 234 -2.20 3.11 -21.82
N PHE A 235 -2.93 3.28 -20.72
CA PHE A 235 -4.01 2.40 -20.31
C PHE A 235 -5.34 2.67 -21.04
N SER A 236 -5.73 3.95 -21.15
CA SER A 236 -7.04 4.35 -21.71
C SER A 236 -7.11 4.34 -23.23
N ILE A 237 -5.98 4.57 -23.92
CA ILE A 237 -5.92 4.60 -25.38
C ILE A 237 -6.16 3.19 -25.91
N GLY A 238 -7.28 3.02 -26.60
CA GLY A 238 -7.78 1.73 -27.07
C GLY A 238 -9.08 1.34 -26.35
N LEU A 239 -9.11 1.40 -25.01
CA LEU A 239 -10.30 1.04 -24.22
C LEU A 239 -11.47 1.98 -24.49
N VAL A 240 -11.22 3.29 -24.48
CA VAL A 240 -12.30 4.31 -24.60
C VAL A 240 -13.04 4.18 -25.93
N ASP A 241 -12.30 4.02 -27.03
CA ASP A 241 -12.91 3.89 -28.36
C ASP A 241 -13.51 2.50 -28.59
N LYS A 242 -12.84 1.43 -28.12
CA LYS A 242 -13.30 0.04 -28.31
C LYS A 242 -14.62 -0.26 -27.59
N TYR A 243 -14.83 0.34 -26.41
CA TYR A 243 -15.99 0.06 -25.55
C TYR A 243 -16.98 1.24 -25.44
N ASP A 244 -16.85 2.27 -26.29
CA ASP A 244 -17.68 3.48 -26.27
C ASP A 244 -17.85 4.09 -24.87
N LEU A 245 -16.71 4.39 -24.23
CA LEU A 245 -16.66 5.03 -22.92
C LEU A 245 -16.74 6.56 -23.05
N ASP A 246 -16.81 7.28 -21.93
CA ASP A 246 -16.69 8.74 -21.95
C ASP A 246 -15.34 9.19 -22.58
N PRO A 247 -15.36 9.99 -23.67
CA PRO A 247 -14.14 10.47 -24.34
C PRO A 247 -13.16 11.23 -23.42
N ARG A 248 -13.64 11.85 -22.33
CA ARG A 248 -12.81 12.57 -21.35
C ARG A 248 -11.80 11.66 -20.64
N LEU A 249 -12.09 10.36 -20.55
CA LEU A 249 -11.21 9.35 -19.95
C LEU A 249 -9.90 9.12 -20.71
N LYS A 250 -9.77 9.64 -21.94
CA LYS A 250 -8.51 9.63 -22.70
C LYS A 250 -7.46 10.57 -22.09
N SER A 251 -7.87 11.52 -21.25
CA SER A 251 -6.99 12.53 -20.67
C SER A 251 -7.08 12.67 -19.16
N THR A 252 -8.19 12.26 -18.54
CA THR A 252 -8.38 12.42 -17.09
C THR A 252 -9.44 11.47 -16.55
N ILE A 253 -9.22 10.97 -15.34
CA ILE A 253 -10.19 10.21 -14.55
C ILE A 253 -10.98 11.08 -13.57
N SER A 254 -10.56 12.33 -13.32
CA SER A 254 -11.16 13.26 -12.35
C SER A 254 -12.69 13.34 -12.42
N ASN A 255 -13.27 13.33 -13.62
CA ASN A 255 -14.73 13.47 -13.81
C ASN A 255 -15.53 12.21 -13.40
N HIS A 256 -14.85 11.13 -13.04
CA HIS A 256 -15.46 9.84 -12.69
C HIS A 256 -15.00 9.36 -11.31
N VAL A 257 -14.29 10.17 -10.53
CA VAL A 257 -13.77 9.82 -9.21
C VAL A 257 -14.28 10.82 -8.19
N ASP A 258 -14.97 10.33 -7.17
CA ASP A 258 -15.58 11.14 -6.12
C ASP A 258 -14.58 11.46 -4.99
N LEU A 259 -13.66 10.53 -4.72
CA LEU A 259 -12.76 10.59 -3.58
C LEU A 259 -11.41 9.93 -3.86
N PHE A 260 -10.34 10.51 -3.30
CA PHE A 260 -9.00 9.94 -3.32
C PHE A 260 -8.56 9.61 -1.90
N LEU A 261 -8.39 8.32 -1.60
CA LEU A 261 -7.82 7.84 -0.35
C LEU A 261 -6.31 7.67 -0.52
N ILE A 262 -5.50 8.31 0.32
CA ILE A 262 -4.04 8.24 0.21
C ILE A 262 -3.46 7.67 1.50
N ASN A 263 -2.65 6.62 1.38
CA ASN A 263 -2.02 5.95 2.52
C ASN A 263 -0.81 6.75 3.04
N SER A 264 -1.08 7.96 3.54
CA SER A 264 -0.13 8.91 4.10
C SER A 264 -0.64 9.46 5.43
N ASP A 265 0.28 9.86 6.31
CA ASP A 265 -0.05 10.40 7.63
C ASP A 265 0.78 11.65 7.95
N PHE A 266 0.12 12.67 8.49
CA PHE A 266 0.72 13.98 8.74
C PHE A 266 1.77 13.97 9.86
N SER A 267 1.87 12.92 10.67
CA SER A 267 2.92 12.81 11.70
C SER A 267 4.33 12.69 11.11
N VAL A 268 4.45 12.27 9.84
CA VAL A 268 5.73 11.98 9.18
C VAL A 268 5.87 12.54 7.78
N GLU A 269 4.77 12.93 7.14
CA GLU A 269 4.81 13.52 5.80
C GLU A 269 5.35 14.96 5.79
N PHE A 270 5.94 15.34 4.65
CA PHE A 270 6.33 16.73 4.41
C PHE A 270 5.08 17.61 4.21
N PRO A 271 5.17 18.93 4.45
CA PRO A 271 4.06 19.84 4.17
C PRO A 271 3.68 19.82 2.68
N PHE A 272 2.39 19.64 2.38
CA PHE A 272 1.85 19.75 1.04
C PHE A 272 0.42 20.28 1.05
N ALA A 273 0.01 20.90 -0.06
CA ALA A 273 -1.37 21.36 -0.25
C ALA A 273 -2.28 20.19 -0.67
N MET A 274 -3.49 20.17 -0.14
CA MET A 274 -4.44 19.07 -0.31
C MET A 274 -5.85 19.63 -0.54
N MET A 275 -6.54 19.13 -1.57
CA MET A 275 -7.95 19.42 -1.78
C MET A 275 -8.85 18.57 -0.86
N PRO A 276 -10.08 19.02 -0.52
CA PRO A 276 -10.95 18.31 0.42
C PRO A 276 -11.38 16.90 -0.01
N ASN A 277 -11.30 16.57 -1.31
CA ASN A 277 -11.58 15.25 -1.87
C ASN A 277 -10.40 14.27 -1.73
N ILE A 278 -9.28 14.69 -1.15
CA ILE A 278 -8.16 13.83 -0.79
C ILE A 278 -8.21 13.56 0.71
N ILE A 279 -8.32 12.30 1.09
CA ILE A 279 -8.39 11.87 2.49
C ILE A 279 -7.16 11.04 2.83
N PRO A 280 -6.31 11.52 3.75
CA PRO A 280 -5.23 10.74 4.32
C PRO A 280 -5.77 9.58 5.16
N VAL A 281 -5.33 8.37 4.83
CA VAL A 281 -5.67 7.12 5.52
C VAL A 281 -4.38 6.32 5.76
N GLY A 282 -3.29 7.00 6.11
CA GLY A 282 -1.99 6.37 6.36
C GLY A 282 -2.04 5.33 7.46
N GLY A 283 -1.57 4.12 7.15
CA GLY A 283 -1.49 3.00 8.09
C GLY A 283 -2.62 2.01 7.93
N LEU A 284 -3.15 1.82 6.72
CA LEU A 284 -4.23 0.87 6.45
C LEU A 284 -3.93 -0.55 6.94
N THR A 285 -2.68 -1.00 6.89
CA THR A 285 -2.27 -2.35 7.34
C THR A 285 -1.89 -2.41 8.83
N THR A 286 -1.94 -1.30 9.55
CA THR A 286 -1.55 -1.24 10.97
C THR A 286 -2.67 -1.75 11.87
N ARG A 287 -2.29 -2.55 12.88
CA ARG A 287 -3.19 -3.01 13.93
C ARG A 287 -2.42 -3.36 15.19
N LEU A 288 -3.14 -3.54 16.29
CA LEU A 288 -2.56 -4.17 17.48
C LEU A 288 -1.97 -5.53 17.10
N ALA A 289 -0.81 -5.84 17.68
CA ALA A 289 -0.16 -7.12 17.46
C ALA A 289 -1.02 -8.24 18.04
N GLU A 290 -1.23 -9.27 17.22
CA GLU A 290 -1.81 -10.54 17.61
C GLU A 290 -0.73 -11.47 18.16
N ALA A 291 -1.15 -12.51 18.86
CA ALA A 291 -0.22 -13.49 19.41
C ALA A 291 0.48 -14.25 18.27
N LEU A 292 1.80 -14.39 18.39
CA LEU A 292 2.60 -15.20 17.46
C LEU A 292 2.33 -16.68 17.71
N ASP A 293 2.55 -17.52 16.69
CA ASP A 293 2.55 -18.97 16.90
C ASP A 293 3.68 -19.39 17.88
N ASN A 294 3.53 -20.57 18.46
CA ASN A 294 4.48 -21.06 19.47
C ASN A 294 5.92 -21.13 18.97
N GLU A 295 6.14 -21.43 17.69
CA GLU A 295 7.49 -21.59 17.13
C GLU A 295 8.18 -20.22 17.03
N LEU A 296 7.46 -19.22 16.54
CA LEU A 296 7.93 -17.87 16.38
C LEU A 296 8.08 -17.18 17.74
N GLU A 297 7.12 -17.33 18.65
CA GLU A 297 7.20 -16.83 20.02
C GLU A 297 8.44 -17.37 20.74
N ASN A 298 8.68 -18.68 20.69
CA ASN A 298 9.88 -19.29 21.28
C ASN A 298 11.17 -18.72 20.68
N PHE A 299 11.22 -18.47 19.38
CA PHE A 299 12.36 -17.81 18.74
C PHE A 299 12.55 -16.39 19.26
N MET A 300 11.47 -15.59 19.34
CA MET A 300 11.51 -14.23 19.87
C MET A 300 12.01 -14.20 21.31
N GLN A 301 11.55 -15.12 22.17
CA GLN A 301 11.98 -15.18 23.56
C GLN A 301 13.44 -15.65 23.72
N SER A 302 13.92 -16.53 22.83
CA SER A 302 15.31 -17.01 22.84
C SER A 302 16.36 -15.90 22.62
N SER A 303 15.94 -14.72 22.18
CA SER A 303 16.83 -13.59 21.93
C SER A 303 17.38 -12.92 23.21
N GLY A 304 16.92 -13.36 24.39
CA GLY A 304 17.37 -12.84 25.67
C GLY A 304 17.18 -11.33 25.80
N ARG A 305 18.22 -10.65 26.30
CA ARG A 305 18.25 -9.19 26.48
C ARG A 305 18.49 -8.41 25.19
N HIS A 306 19.17 -9.01 24.22
CA HIS A 306 19.56 -8.35 22.98
C HIS A 306 18.34 -8.08 22.11
N GLY A 307 17.41 -9.03 22.01
CA GLY A 307 16.20 -8.84 21.21
C GLY A 307 16.40 -9.27 19.75
N VAL A 308 15.43 -8.90 18.92
CA VAL A 308 15.28 -9.38 17.55
C VAL A 308 15.36 -8.23 16.55
N VAL A 309 16.10 -8.46 15.48
CA VAL A 309 16.12 -7.62 14.27
C VAL A 309 15.29 -8.32 13.19
N LEU A 310 14.42 -7.57 12.55
CA LEU A 310 13.64 -8.06 11.40
C LEU A 310 14.33 -7.65 10.10
N PHE A 311 14.34 -8.52 9.10
CA PHE A 311 14.81 -8.19 7.75
C PHE A 311 13.78 -8.55 6.68
N SER A 312 13.45 -7.60 5.79
CA SER A 312 12.56 -7.86 4.66
C SER A 312 12.77 -6.91 3.47
N LEU A 313 12.98 -7.44 2.27
CA LEU A 313 13.00 -6.63 1.04
C LEU A 313 11.62 -6.52 0.37
N GLY A 314 10.55 -6.93 1.06
CA GLY A 314 9.19 -6.91 0.53
C GLY A 314 8.90 -8.07 -0.43
N SER A 315 7.67 -8.13 -0.94
CA SER A 315 7.14 -9.22 -1.76
C SER A 315 7.86 -9.38 -3.10
N TYR A 316 8.23 -8.25 -3.73
CA TYR A 316 8.86 -8.24 -5.07
C TYR A 316 10.34 -8.66 -5.06
N PHE A 317 11.07 -8.35 -3.99
CA PHE A 317 12.51 -8.62 -3.90
C PHE A 317 12.85 -9.83 -3.00
N ALA A 318 11.85 -10.52 -2.42
CA ALA A 318 12.11 -11.71 -1.59
C ALA A 318 12.69 -12.92 -2.37
N SER A 319 12.67 -12.89 -3.72
CA SER A 319 13.33 -13.87 -4.60
C SER A 319 14.83 -13.63 -4.79
N ILE A 320 15.40 -12.60 -4.17
CA ILE A 320 16.78 -12.14 -4.39
C ILE A 320 17.84 -13.23 -4.13
N THR A 321 17.54 -14.27 -3.35
CA THR A 321 18.46 -15.42 -3.13
C THR A 321 18.94 -16.02 -4.45
N LYS A 322 18.07 -16.09 -5.47
CA LYS A 322 18.43 -16.66 -6.78
C LYS A 322 19.18 -15.66 -7.66
N SER A 323 18.67 -14.42 -7.75
CA SER A 323 19.21 -13.43 -8.68
C SER A 323 20.51 -12.81 -8.19
N ARG A 324 20.66 -12.61 -6.87
CA ARG A 324 21.83 -11.96 -6.23
C ARG A 324 22.24 -12.67 -4.93
N PRO A 325 22.73 -13.92 -5.00
CA PRO A 325 23.20 -14.67 -3.83
C PRO A 325 24.38 -14.01 -3.11
N ASP A 326 25.16 -13.19 -3.83
CA ASP A 326 26.25 -12.37 -3.30
C ASP A 326 25.75 -11.34 -2.28
N ILE A 327 24.64 -10.66 -2.58
CA ILE A 327 24.03 -9.66 -1.69
C ILE A 327 23.49 -10.33 -0.43
N ILE A 328 22.79 -11.46 -0.56
CA ILE A 328 22.28 -12.21 0.61
C ILE A 328 23.41 -12.69 1.50
N ARG A 329 24.55 -13.09 0.92
CA ARG A 329 25.74 -13.44 1.69
C ARG A 329 26.25 -12.26 2.51
N MET A 330 26.31 -11.05 1.94
CA MET A 330 26.71 -9.86 2.69
C MET A 330 25.79 -9.56 3.88
N PHE A 331 24.47 -9.73 3.71
CA PHE A 331 23.51 -9.58 4.80
C PHE A 331 23.71 -10.62 5.90
N ILE A 332 23.82 -11.90 5.54
CA ILE A 332 24.05 -12.99 6.51
C ILE A 332 25.37 -12.79 7.24
N ASP A 333 26.43 -12.41 6.54
CA ASP A 333 27.74 -12.11 7.12
C ASP A 333 27.64 -10.94 8.11
N ALA A 334 26.85 -9.90 7.83
CA ALA A 334 26.62 -8.79 8.76
C ALA A 334 25.79 -9.23 9.99
N PHE A 335 24.69 -9.94 9.76
CA PHE A 335 23.78 -10.41 10.79
C PHE A 335 24.42 -11.41 11.75
N SER A 336 25.34 -12.25 11.25
CA SER A 336 26.08 -13.22 12.05
C SER A 336 26.93 -12.59 13.16
N ARG A 337 27.30 -11.31 12.99
CA ARG A 337 28.13 -10.55 13.93
C ARG A 337 27.31 -9.91 15.04
N LEU A 338 25.99 -9.83 14.88
CA LEU A 338 25.10 -9.23 15.86
C LEU A 338 24.87 -10.22 17.02
N PRO A 339 24.83 -9.72 18.28
CA PRO A 339 24.37 -10.54 19.41
C PRO A 339 22.85 -10.76 19.40
N HIS A 340 22.15 -10.12 18.46
CA HIS A 340 20.69 -10.20 18.27
C HIS A 340 20.33 -11.48 17.52
N LYS A 341 19.09 -11.94 17.75
CA LYS A 341 18.44 -12.88 16.83
C LYS A 341 17.92 -12.12 15.61
N VAL A 342 17.89 -12.77 14.44
CA VAL A 342 17.44 -12.14 13.19
C VAL A 342 16.39 -13.01 12.52
N LEU A 343 15.25 -12.41 12.17
CA LEU A 343 14.27 -13.02 11.28
C LEU A 343 14.52 -12.52 9.85
N LEU A 344 14.86 -13.44 8.96
CA LEU A 344 15.31 -13.16 7.60
C LEU A 344 14.25 -13.56 6.58
N HIS A 345 13.51 -12.60 6.02
CA HIS A 345 12.50 -12.89 5.00
C HIS A 345 13.15 -13.24 3.65
N LEU A 346 12.97 -14.49 3.19
CA LEU A 346 13.39 -14.98 1.87
C LEU A 346 12.37 -16.00 1.37
N LYS A 347 11.98 -15.93 0.09
CA LYS A 347 11.13 -16.98 -0.51
C LYS A 347 11.81 -18.35 -0.49
N GLU A 348 13.13 -18.35 -0.68
CA GLU A 348 13.96 -19.54 -0.67
C GLU A 348 15.24 -19.28 0.13
N PRO A 349 15.60 -20.17 1.08
CA PRO A 349 16.83 -20.04 1.83
C PRO A 349 18.05 -20.31 0.93
N PRO A 350 19.22 -19.69 1.21
CA PRO A 350 20.45 -20.00 0.51
C PRO A 350 20.89 -21.46 0.70
N PRO A 351 21.68 -22.03 -0.24
CA PRO A 351 22.11 -23.43 -0.19
C PRO A 351 23.24 -23.70 0.84
N TYR A 352 23.74 -22.65 1.51
CA TYR A 352 24.81 -22.76 2.51
C TYR A 352 24.25 -22.66 3.93
N LYS A 353 25.05 -23.10 4.92
CA LYS A 353 24.66 -23.09 6.34
C LYS A 353 24.42 -21.65 6.82
N ILE A 354 23.25 -21.43 7.39
CA ILE A 354 22.86 -20.16 8.02
C ILE A 354 23.30 -20.20 9.50
N PRO A 355 23.91 -19.13 10.04
CA PRO A 355 24.23 -18.99 11.46
C PRO A 355 23.02 -19.15 12.39
N ASP A 356 23.23 -19.76 13.57
CA ASP A 356 22.17 -20.13 14.52
C ASP A 356 21.40 -18.92 15.12
N ASN A 357 21.92 -17.70 14.97
CA ASN A 357 21.22 -16.49 15.37
C ASN A 357 20.23 -15.98 14.31
N ILE A 358 20.23 -16.55 13.10
CA ILE A 358 19.41 -16.13 11.98
C ILE A 358 18.40 -17.23 11.64
N LYS A 359 17.12 -16.89 11.55
CA LYS A 359 16.04 -17.79 11.11
C LYS A 359 15.44 -17.29 9.81
N PRO A 360 15.61 -18.00 8.68
CA PRO A 360 14.94 -17.66 7.43
C PRO A 360 13.45 -17.98 7.52
N MET A 361 12.62 -17.12 6.95
CA MET A 361 11.17 -17.33 6.86
C MET A 361 10.66 -16.92 5.48
N LYS A 362 9.72 -17.71 4.95
CA LYS A 362 9.07 -17.41 3.66
C LYS A 362 8.10 -16.25 3.75
N TRP A 363 7.53 -16.03 4.94
CA TRP A 363 6.59 -14.97 5.22
C TRP A 363 6.80 -14.51 6.65
N LEU A 364 6.68 -13.20 6.87
CA LEU A 364 6.73 -12.59 8.20
C LEU A 364 5.37 -11.97 8.50
N PRO A 365 4.72 -12.29 9.65
CA PRO A 365 3.61 -11.50 10.16
C PRO A 365 4.17 -10.16 10.69
N LEU A 366 4.54 -9.27 9.76
CA LEU A 366 5.39 -8.11 10.03
C LEU A 366 4.80 -7.18 11.09
N ASN A 367 3.50 -6.85 11.00
CA ASN A 367 2.81 -6.05 12.01
C ASN A 367 2.93 -6.66 13.43
N ASP A 368 2.72 -7.97 13.57
CA ASP A 368 2.74 -8.65 14.87
C ASP A 368 4.16 -8.74 15.44
N LEU A 369 5.13 -9.03 14.58
CA LEU A 369 6.54 -9.01 14.93
C LEU A 369 7.00 -7.62 15.34
N LEU A 370 6.59 -6.57 14.66
CA LEU A 370 6.93 -5.18 15.02
C LEU A 370 6.33 -4.79 16.38
N GLY A 371 5.11 -5.23 16.69
CA GLY A 371 4.49 -4.99 17.99
C GLY A 371 5.01 -5.89 19.12
N HIS A 372 5.86 -6.88 18.83
CA HIS A 372 6.40 -7.78 19.83
C HIS A 372 7.47 -7.07 20.71
N PRO A 373 7.43 -7.19 22.05
CA PRO A 373 8.36 -6.48 22.96
C PRO A 373 9.86 -6.79 22.77
N LYS A 374 10.21 -7.90 22.10
CA LYS A 374 11.59 -8.27 21.79
C LYS A 374 12.14 -7.62 20.54
N THR A 375 11.31 -7.01 19.71
CA THR A 375 11.77 -6.35 18.47
C THR A 375 12.55 -5.08 18.81
N ARG A 376 13.66 -4.85 18.10
CA ARG A 376 14.58 -3.73 18.35
C ARG A 376 14.75 -2.82 17.15
N ALA A 377 14.80 -3.40 15.96
CA ALA A 377 14.91 -2.67 14.71
C ALA A 377 14.41 -3.53 13.56
N VAL A 378 14.09 -2.88 12.45
CA VAL A 378 13.83 -3.55 11.17
C VAL A 378 14.73 -2.97 10.09
N LEU A 379 15.44 -3.84 9.37
CA LEU A 379 16.13 -3.51 8.13
C LEU A 379 15.26 -3.93 6.95
N TYR A 380 14.84 -2.98 6.13
CA TYR A 380 13.94 -3.28 5.03
C TYR A 380 14.12 -2.34 3.85
N HIS A 381 13.49 -2.69 2.74
CA HIS A 381 13.57 -1.95 1.49
C HIS A 381 12.98 -0.52 1.55
N GLY A 382 12.12 -0.19 2.52
CA GLY A 382 11.52 1.14 2.60
C GLY A 382 10.11 1.26 2.01
N GLY A 383 9.38 0.18 1.77
CA GLY A 383 7.99 0.29 1.28
C GLY A 383 7.06 0.95 2.30
N ASN A 384 6.13 1.78 1.83
CA ASN A 384 5.28 2.62 2.67
C ASN A 384 4.46 1.87 3.74
N ASN A 385 3.93 0.68 3.45
CA ASN A 385 3.20 -0.10 4.46
C ASN A 385 4.10 -0.53 5.63
N GLY A 386 5.30 -1.05 5.33
CA GLY A 386 6.26 -1.44 6.36
C GLY A 386 6.76 -0.25 7.17
N PHE A 387 6.88 0.92 6.55
CA PHE A 387 7.18 2.17 7.24
C PHE A 387 6.12 2.52 8.29
N LEU A 388 4.84 2.51 7.87
CA LEU A 388 3.72 2.89 8.74
C LEU A 388 3.46 1.84 9.83
N GLU A 389 3.69 0.55 9.56
CA GLU A 389 3.67 -0.50 10.59
C GLU A 389 4.77 -0.30 11.63
N ALA A 390 6.00 -0.01 11.21
CA ALA A 390 7.10 0.25 12.14
C ALA A 390 6.87 1.53 12.95
N LEU A 391 6.32 2.57 12.31
CA LEU A 391 5.91 3.81 12.96
C LEU A 391 4.83 3.55 14.01
N TYR A 392 3.78 2.78 13.66
CA TYR A 392 2.69 2.44 14.59
C TYR A 392 3.22 1.74 15.85
N HIS A 393 4.17 0.81 15.71
CA HIS A 393 4.75 0.07 16.84
C HIS A 393 5.96 0.76 17.49
N GLY A 394 6.40 1.91 16.97
CA GLY A 394 7.53 2.66 17.53
C GLY A 394 8.87 1.95 17.40
N VAL A 395 9.08 1.23 16.30
CA VAL A 395 10.30 0.45 16.02
C VAL A 395 11.25 1.25 15.11
N PRO A 396 12.52 1.44 15.50
CA PRO A 396 13.56 2.04 14.66
C PRO A 396 13.84 1.30 13.35
N LEU A 397 14.33 2.04 12.37
CA LEU A 397 14.42 1.60 10.98
C LEU A 397 15.86 1.64 10.45
N VAL A 398 16.22 0.67 9.61
CA VAL A 398 17.33 0.79 8.66
C VAL A 398 16.74 0.59 7.27
N VAL A 399 16.78 1.62 6.43
CA VAL A 399 16.13 1.59 5.12
C VAL A 399 17.14 1.39 4.02
N MET A 400 16.88 0.45 3.10
CA MET A 400 17.67 0.27 1.88
C MET A 400 16.76 0.46 0.65
N PRO A 401 16.60 1.70 0.16
CA PRO A 401 15.77 1.98 -1.01
C PRO A 401 16.23 1.23 -2.26
N LEU A 402 15.28 0.57 -2.92
CA LEU A 402 15.44 -0.21 -4.15
C LEU A 402 14.67 0.38 -5.34
N GLY A 403 13.65 1.21 -5.09
CA GLY A 403 12.88 1.90 -6.13
C GLY A 403 11.55 2.44 -5.62
N ALA A 404 10.69 2.90 -6.54
CA ALA A 404 9.35 3.41 -6.24
C ALA A 404 9.31 4.45 -5.11
N ASP A 405 8.43 4.30 -4.12
CA ASP A 405 8.23 5.18 -2.96
C ASP A 405 9.36 5.11 -1.91
N GLN A 406 10.27 4.14 -2.03
CA GLN A 406 11.19 3.77 -0.95
C GLN A 406 12.24 4.84 -0.64
N HIS A 407 12.64 5.61 -1.64
CA HIS A 407 13.56 6.74 -1.48
C HIS A 407 12.93 7.87 -0.66
N ASP A 408 11.63 8.09 -0.83
CA ASP A 408 10.88 9.13 -0.12
C ASP A 408 10.65 8.71 1.34
N VAL A 409 10.36 7.43 1.57
CA VAL A 409 10.36 6.83 2.92
C VAL A 409 11.71 7.02 3.60
N ALA A 410 12.83 6.74 2.93
CA ALA A 410 14.14 6.94 3.54
C ALA A 410 14.40 8.41 3.91
N ALA A 411 13.95 9.37 3.11
CA ALA A 411 14.05 10.79 3.46
C ALA A 411 13.27 11.11 4.75
N ARG A 412 12.03 10.59 4.88
CA ARG A 412 11.22 10.73 6.09
C ARG A 412 11.86 10.06 7.31
N VAL A 413 12.47 8.88 7.15
CA VAL A 413 13.16 8.19 8.24
C VAL A 413 14.34 9.01 8.76
N LEU A 414 15.15 9.56 7.85
CA LEU A 414 16.34 10.33 8.22
C LEU A 414 15.97 11.66 8.90
N VAL A 415 15.06 12.45 8.32
CA VAL A 415 14.71 13.78 8.84
C VAL A 415 14.01 13.71 10.21
N ASN A 416 13.26 12.64 10.47
CA ASN A 416 12.58 12.42 11.75
C ASN A 416 13.45 11.72 12.79
N GLY A 417 14.70 11.37 12.45
CA GLY A 417 15.59 10.63 13.34
C GLY A 417 15.00 9.29 13.76
N LEU A 418 14.36 8.57 12.83
CA LEU A 418 13.76 7.25 13.04
C LEU A 418 14.73 6.11 12.73
N GLY A 419 15.83 6.41 12.05
CA GLY A 419 16.72 5.38 11.56
C GLY A 419 17.84 5.88 10.66
N THR A 420 18.49 4.93 9.99
CA THR A 420 19.56 5.16 9.03
C THR A 420 19.18 4.66 7.63
N LYS A 421 20.02 4.98 6.63
CA LYS A 421 19.85 4.56 5.24
C LYS A 421 21.08 3.81 4.75
N ILE A 422 20.87 2.69 4.07
CA ILE A 422 21.88 1.95 3.33
C ILE A 422 21.78 2.35 1.85
N ASP A 423 22.91 2.79 1.31
CA ASP A 423 23.09 2.95 -0.13
C ASP A 423 23.36 1.59 -0.78
N LYS A 424 22.44 1.15 -1.66
CA LYS A 424 22.51 -0.15 -2.34
C LYS A 424 23.74 -0.28 -3.24
N ASP A 425 24.30 0.83 -3.71
CA ASP A 425 25.45 0.84 -4.62
C ASP A 425 26.79 0.74 -3.87
N ARG A 426 26.76 0.71 -2.52
CA ARG A 426 27.94 0.65 -1.65
C ARG A 426 27.90 -0.52 -0.67
N LEU A 427 27.15 -1.57 -1.01
CA LEU A 427 26.89 -2.69 -0.11
C LEU A 427 28.17 -3.45 0.27
N SER A 428 28.33 -3.67 1.56
CA SER A 428 29.29 -4.59 2.15
C SER A 428 28.75 -5.08 3.50
N ALA A 429 29.20 -6.24 3.96
CA ALA A 429 28.81 -6.76 5.27
C ALA A 429 29.16 -5.79 6.41
N ASP A 430 30.31 -5.10 6.29
CA ASP A 430 30.75 -4.10 7.26
C ASP A 430 29.84 -2.87 7.26
N TYR A 431 29.47 -2.36 6.08
CA TYR A 431 28.57 -1.20 5.98
C TYR A 431 27.17 -1.53 6.54
N ILE A 432 26.63 -2.70 6.21
CA ILE A 432 25.33 -3.17 6.75
C ILE A 432 25.40 -3.28 8.29
N TYR A 433 26.45 -3.92 8.81
CA TYR A 433 26.66 -4.07 10.25
C TYR A 433 26.73 -2.71 10.95
N LEU A 434 27.48 -1.76 10.39
CA LEU A 434 27.63 -0.42 10.97
C LEU A 434 26.28 0.33 11.01
N GLN A 435 25.49 0.30 9.95
CA GLN A 435 24.18 0.96 9.92
C GLN A 435 23.19 0.35 10.92
N LEU A 436 23.20 -0.97 11.09
CA LEU A 436 22.39 -1.67 12.10
C LEU A 436 22.85 -1.33 13.51
N ASN A 437 24.15 -1.40 13.75
CA ASN A 437 24.72 -1.16 15.08
C ASN A 437 24.46 0.28 15.53
N GLU A 438 24.54 1.26 14.62
CA GLU A 438 24.14 2.65 14.90
C GLU A 438 22.70 2.73 15.42
N VAL A 439 21.74 2.11 14.72
CA VAL A 439 20.32 2.15 15.10
C VAL A 439 20.05 1.39 16.41
N LEU A 440 20.76 0.29 16.64
CA LEU A 440 20.58 -0.55 17.83
C LEU A 440 21.18 0.06 19.09
N GLU A 441 22.33 0.74 18.98
CA GLU A 441 23.06 1.29 20.12
C GLU A 441 22.70 2.75 20.44
N ASN A 442 22.20 3.52 19.46
CA ASN A 442 21.82 4.91 19.67
C ASN A 442 20.35 5.03 20.10
N PRO A 443 20.06 5.34 21.39
CA PRO A 443 18.70 5.35 21.92
C PRO A 443 17.83 6.48 21.36
N SER A 444 18.41 7.48 20.68
CA SER A 444 17.65 8.58 20.07
C SER A 444 16.65 8.07 19.04
N TYR A 445 17.01 7.05 18.25
CA TYR A 445 16.12 6.44 17.26
C TYR A 445 14.90 5.79 17.90
N SER A 446 15.09 4.97 18.95
CA SER A 446 13.96 4.35 19.67
C SER A 446 13.11 5.39 20.40
N THR A 447 13.72 6.44 20.94
CA THR A 447 13.00 7.53 21.60
C THR A 447 12.12 8.29 20.61
N ASN A 448 12.65 8.62 19.44
CA ASN A 448 11.90 9.29 18.37
C ASN A 448 10.80 8.39 17.80
N ALA A 449 11.10 7.11 17.57
CA ALA A 449 10.11 6.15 17.07
C ALA A 449 8.92 6.01 18.03
N LYS A 450 9.17 5.89 19.34
CA LYS A 450 8.10 5.85 20.36
C LYS A 450 7.31 7.16 20.44
N ARG A 451 7.98 8.31 20.33
CA ARG A 451 7.33 9.62 20.32
C ARG A 451 6.38 9.76 19.12
N LEU A 452 6.86 9.43 17.93
CA LEU A 452 6.05 9.54 16.71
C LEU A 452 4.96 8.46 16.65
N SER A 453 5.21 7.26 17.17
CA SER A 453 4.18 6.23 17.38
C SER A 453 3.01 6.74 18.21
N ALA A 454 3.28 7.46 19.31
CA ALA A 454 2.24 8.04 20.15
C ALA A 454 1.38 9.06 19.38
N ILE A 455 2.01 9.92 18.55
CA ILE A 455 1.31 10.90 17.72
C ILE A 455 0.48 10.20 16.63
N PHE A 456 1.08 9.21 15.95
CA PHE A 456 0.43 8.44 14.88
C PHE A 456 -0.82 7.70 15.36
N ARG A 457 -0.85 7.30 16.64
CA ARG A 457 -1.95 6.55 17.25
C ARG A 457 -2.98 7.40 17.99
N ASP A 458 -2.76 8.71 18.07
CA ASP A 458 -3.64 9.66 18.75
C ASP A 458 -5.00 9.89 18.03
N PRO A 459 -5.12 9.82 16.68
CA PRO A 459 -6.40 9.99 16.03
C PRO A 459 -7.50 9.04 16.55
N PRO A 460 -8.76 9.50 16.66
CA PRO A 460 -9.84 8.75 17.30
C PRO A 460 -10.32 7.54 16.50
N MET A 461 -9.96 7.48 15.21
CA MET A 461 -10.34 6.40 14.31
C MET A 461 -9.09 5.79 13.70
N THR A 462 -9.05 4.46 13.62
CA THR A 462 -8.02 3.76 12.87
C THR A 462 -8.09 4.16 11.39
N PRO A 463 -6.97 4.14 10.65
CA PRO A 463 -6.94 4.51 9.22
C PRO A 463 -7.97 3.77 8.35
N ALA A 464 -8.15 2.46 8.58
CA ALA A 464 -9.16 1.66 7.86
C ALA A 464 -10.61 2.10 8.16
N ASN A 465 -10.91 2.43 9.43
CA ASN A 465 -12.21 3.01 9.81
C ASN A 465 -12.43 4.40 9.20
N THR A 466 -11.38 5.22 9.09
CA THR A 466 -11.44 6.52 8.40
C THR A 466 -11.76 6.32 6.93
N ALA A 467 -11.06 5.42 6.24
CA ALA A 467 -11.35 5.06 4.85
C ALA A 467 -12.81 4.62 4.67
N ALA A 468 -13.26 3.67 5.47
CA ALA A 468 -14.63 3.17 5.42
C ALA A 468 -15.68 4.26 5.67
N PHE A 469 -15.42 5.18 6.62
CA PHE A 469 -16.31 6.32 6.88
C PHE A 469 -16.44 7.24 5.67
N TRP A 470 -15.35 7.56 4.99
CA TRP A 470 -15.40 8.46 3.84
C TRP A 470 -15.99 7.78 2.61
N ILE A 471 -15.77 6.48 2.43
CA ILE A 471 -16.45 5.68 1.40
C ILE A 471 -17.96 5.73 1.67
N GLU A 472 -18.40 5.40 2.88
CA GLU A 472 -19.82 5.52 3.29
C GLU A 472 -20.38 6.92 3.02
N HIS A 473 -19.64 7.95 3.42
CA HIS A 473 -20.04 9.33 3.23
C HIS A 473 -20.26 9.67 1.76
N SER A 474 -19.37 9.19 0.88
CA SER A 474 -19.49 9.40 -0.58
C SER A 474 -20.68 8.68 -1.19
N THR A 475 -21.09 7.55 -0.62
CA THR A 475 -22.23 6.74 -1.10
C THR A 475 -23.57 7.13 -0.49
N ARG A 476 -23.59 7.97 0.55
CA ARG A 476 -24.83 8.34 1.25
C ARG A 476 -25.72 9.20 0.36
N ARG A 477 -26.98 8.81 0.28
CA ARG A 477 -28.03 9.63 -0.32
C ARG A 477 -28.60 10.56 0.75
N PHE A 478 -28.22 11.83 0.71
CA PHE A 478 -28.91 12.86 1.49
C PHE A 478 -30.21 13.21 0.77
N THR A 479 -31.28 12.47 1.07
CA THR A 479 -32.64 12.72 0.56
C THR A 479 -33.34 13.82 1.34
#